data_AF-A0A919UYZ8-F1
#
_entry.id   AF-A0A919UYZ8-F1
#
_cell.length_a   1.000
_cell.length_b   1.000
_cell.length_c   1.000
_cell.angle_alpha   90.00
_cell.angle_beta   90.00
_cell.angle_gamma   90.00
#
_symmetry.space_group_name_H-M   'P 1'
#
loop_
_entity.id
_entity.type
_entity.pdbx_description
1 polymer ?
#
loop_
_entity_poly.entity_id
_entity_poly.type
_entity_poly.pdbx_seq_one_letter_code
_entity_poly.pdbx_strand_id
1 'polypeptide(L)'
;MEEQIWRLRRGGEVIGEIRVDSGDFPWLSGRFAARAGYAAVEPLFAEELALLEVIESGEEIDHDAWEAAYARIADEMELVAPDGRPVAGFLLHISGPDAWFRWSDVPSTEG
;
A
#
# COMPACT_ATOMS: atom_id res chain seq x y z
N MET A 1 9.42 4.85 -22.15
CA MET A 1 8.68 5.27 -20.94
C MET A 1 9.62 5.07 -19.79
N GLU A 2 9.87 6.08 -18.98
CA GLU A 2 10.66 5.92 -17.76
C GLU A 2 9.92 4.95 -16.82
N GLU A 3 10.66 4.03 -16.21
CA GLU A 3 10.10 3.03 -15.30
C GLU A 3 9.63 3.77 -14.03
N GLN A 4 8.32 3.91 -13.85
CA GLN A 4 7.72 4.58 -12.69
C GLN A 4 7.79 3.63 -11.49
N ILE A 5 8.96 3.59 -10.85
CA ILE A 5 9.20 2.74 -9.68
C ILE A 5 8.87 3.51 -8.41
N TRP A 6 7.85 3.03 -7.71
CA TRP A 6 7.52 3.45 -6.36
C TRP A 6 8.23 2.54 -5.36
N ARG A 7 8.60 3.07 -4.18
CA ARG A 7 9.32 2.31 -3.16
C ARG A 7 8.56 2.31 -1.85
N LEU A 8 8.33 1.13 -1.29
CA LEU A 8 7.81 0.95 0.05
C LEU A 8 8.98 0.87 1.03
N ARG A 9 8.95 1.72 2.06
CA ARG A 9 10.00 1.79 3.08
C ARG A 9 9.44 1.52 4.47
N ARG A 10 10.29 0.94 5.33
CA ARG A 10 10.06 0.75 6.76
C ARG A 10 11.33 1.14 7.51
N GLY A 11 11.23 2.06 8.46
CA GLY A 11 12.39 2.52 9.25
C GLY A 11 13.57 3.02 8.38
N GLY A 12 13.28 3.57 7.20
CA GLY A 12 14.29 4.06 6.25
C GLY A 12 14.84 3.00 5.27
N GLU A 13 14.56 1.72 5.43
CA GLU A 13 14.96 0.65 4.51
C GLU A 13 13.89 0.41 3.44
N VAL A 14 14.29 0.13 2.20
CA VAL A 14 13.36 -0.24 1.11
C VAL A 14 13.01 -1.72 1.23
N ILE A 15 11.76 -1.99 1.59
CA ILE A 15 11.23 -3.34 1.77
C ILE A 15 10.45 -3.82 0.54
N GLY A 16 10.09 -2.94 -0.39
CA GLY A 16 9.36 -3.31 -1.60
C GLY A 16 9.48 -2.27 -2.71
N GLU A 17 9.32 -2.71 -3.95
CA GLU A 17 9.27 -1.85 -5.14
C GLU A 17 7.99 -2.13 -5.92
N ILE A 18 7.27 -1.10 -6.34
CA ILE A 18 6.10 -1.24 -7.22
C ILE A 18 6.47 -0.66 -8.59
N ARG A 19 6.46 -1.51 -9.61
CA ARG A 19 6.62 -1.11 -11.01
C ARG A 19 5.25 -0.84 -11.59
N VAL A 20 4.87 0.43 -11.72
CA VAL A 20 3.58 0.82 -12.29
C VAL A 20 3.58 0.49 -13.78
N ASP A 21 2.60 -0.32 -14.20
CA ASP A 21 2.41 -0.69 -15.60
C ASP A 21 1.10 -0.15 -16.19
N SER A 22 0.14 0.24 -15.34
CA SER A 22 -1.20 0.66 -15.73
C SER A 22 -1.88 1.46 -14.60
N GLY A 23 -3.03 2.07 -14.91
CA GLY A 23 -3.83 2.83 -13.97
C GLY A 23 -3.86 4.33 -14.25
N ASP A 24 -4.97 4.95 -13.86
CA ASP A 24 -5.24 6.38 -14.00
C ASP A 24 -5.65 6.95 -12.64
N PHE A 25 -5.37 8.24 -12.42
CA PHE A 25 -5.71 8.90 -11.16
C PHE A 25 -7.20 8.64 -10.76
N PRO A 26 -7.47 8.20 -9.51
CA PRO A 26 -6.56 8.15 -8.37
C PRO A 26 -5.80 6.82 -8.16
N TRP A 27 -6.10 5.77 -8.94
CA TRP A 27 -5.58 4.42 -8.71
C TRP A 27 -4.54 4.00 -9.74
N LEU A 28 -3.35 3.66 -9.24
CA LEU A 28 -2.26 3.09 -10.03
C LEU A 28 -2.18 1.59 -9.77
N SER A 29 -1.75 0.83 -10.77
CA SER A 29 -1.59 -0.62 -10.70
C SER A 29 -0.24 -1.04 -11.27
N GLY A 30 0.30 -2.13 -10.76
CA GLY A 30 1.59 -2.62 -11.20
C GLY A 30 2.06 -3.87 -10.49
N ARG A 31 3.35 -4.16 -10.66
CA ARG A 31 4.00 -5.35 -10.09
C ARG A 31 4.76 -5.01 -8.83
N PHE A 32 4.44 -5.71 -7.75
CA PHE A 32 5.18 -5.64 -6.49
C PHE A 32 6.36 -6.61 -6.49
N ALA A 33 7.54 -6.08 -6.21
CA ALA A 33 8.75 -6.84 -5.98
C ALA A 33 9.17 -6.69 -4.52
N ALA A 34 8.89 -7.71 -3.72
CA ALA A 34 9.32 -7.79 -2.33
C ALA A 34 10.86 -7.76 -2.22
N ARG A 35 11.36 -7.05 -1.21
CA ARG A 35 12.79 -6.98 -0.86
C ARG A 35 13.02 -7.59 0.51
N ALA A 36 14.27 -7.56 0.96
CA ALA A 36 14.60 -7.90 2.35
C ALA A 36 13.73 -7.04 3.29
N GLY A 37 13.15 -7.67 4.31
CA GLY A 37 12.26 -7.00 5.28
C GLY A 37 10.75 -7.10 4.99
N TYR A 38 10.33 -7.38 3.75
CA TYR A 38 8.89 -7.50 3.44
C TYR A 38 8.20 -8.65 4.18
N ALA A 39 8.88 -9.80 4.30
CA ALA A 39 8.31 -10.99 4.96
C ALA A 39 7.87 -10.73 6.42
N ALA A 40 8.42 -9.72 7.09
CA ALA A 40 8.03 -9.34 8.45
C ALA A 40 6.69 -8.60 8.51
N VAL A 41 6.23 -8.05 7.39
CA VAL A 41 5.04 -7.20 7.28
C VAL A 41 4.04 -7.69 6.24
N GLU A 42 4.40 -8.70 5.44
CA GLU A 42 3.50 -9.42 4.55
C GLU A 42 2.18 -9.83 5.23
N PRO A 43 2.15 -10.32 6.48
CA PRO A 43 0.90 -10.63 7.16
C PRO A 43 -0.02 -9.42 7.38
N LEU A 44 0.53 -8.20 7.52
CA LEU A 44 -0.29 -6.98 7.70
C LEU A 44 -1.04 -6.64 6.42
N PHE A 45 -0.38 -6.75 5.27
CA PHE A 45 -1.03 -6.55 3.96
C PHE A 45 -2.02 -7.65 3.64
N ALA A 46 -1.73 -8.90 4.03
CA ALA A 46 -2.66 -10.01 3.84
C ALA A 46 -3.92 -9.85 4.71
N GLU A 47 -3.78 -9.37 5.94
CA GLU A 47 -4.90 -9.06 6.84
C GLU A 47 -5.77 -7.93 6.27
N GLU A 48 -5.14 -6.81 5.88
CA GLU A 48 -5.83 -5.67 5.25
C GLU A 48 -6.61 -6.09 4.01
N LEU A 49 -5.98 -6.85 3.10
CA LEU A 49 -6.63 -7.32 1.88
C LEU A 49 -7.80 -8.28 2.16
N ALA A 50 -7.63 -9.22 3.10
CA ALA A 50 -8.70 -10.15 3.46
C ALA A 50 -9.92 -9.42 4.04
N LEU A 51 -9.70 -8.38 4.84
CA LEU A 51 -10.78 -7.53 5.37
C LEU A 51 -11.48 -6.76 4.24
N LEU A 52 -10.73 -6.23 3.27
CA LEU A 52 -11.29 -5.56 2.10
C LEU A 52 -12.17 -6.50 1.26
N GLU A 53 -11.69 -7.71 0.98
CA GLU A 53 -12.44 -8.71 0.18
C GLU A 53 -13.79 -9.07 0.80
N VAL A 54 -13.87 -9.11 2.13
CA VAL A 54 -15.12 -9.36 2.85
C VAL A 54 -16.02 -8.13 2.90
N ILE A 55 -15.46 -6.90 2.99
CA ILE A 55 -16.24 -5.67 2.83
C ILE A 55 -16.88 -5.62 1.43
N GLU A 56 -16.11 -5.95 0.39
CA GLU A 56 -16.59 -5.99 -0.99
C GLU A 56 -17.63 -7.10 -1.23
N SER A 57 -17.58 -8.20 -0.47
CA SER A 57 -18.58 -9.29 -0.55
C SER A 57 -19.95 -8.89 0.01
N GLY A 58 -20.03 -7.78 0.74
CA GLY A 58 -21.25 -7.29 1.38
C GLY A 58 -21.62 -8.02 2.67
N GLU A 59 -20.69 -8.76 3.25
CA GLU A 59 -20.81 -9.29 4.60
C GLU A 59 -20.71 -8.14 5.63
N GLU A 60 -21.45 -8.25 6.74
CA GLU A 60 -21.31 -7.30 7.85
C GLU A 60 -19.94 -7.50 8.51
N ILE A 61 -18.94 -6.75 8.04
CA ILE A 61 -17.67 -6.57 8.71
C ILE A 61 -17.60 -5.24 9.44
N ASP A 62 -16.77 -5.22 10.47
CA ASP A 62 -16.30 -4.02 11.13
C ASP A 62 -15.37 -3.23 10.18
N HIS A 63 -15.91 -2.20 9.51
CA HIS A 63 -15.12 -1.28 8.69
C HIS A 63 -13.95 -0.68 9.51
N ASP A 64 -14.16 -0.50 10.80
CA ASP A 64 -13.14 0.01 11.73
C ASP A 64 -11.96 -0.97 11.87
N ALA A 65 -12.19 -2.28 11.67
CA ALA A 65 -11.11 -3.27 11.68
C ALA A 65 -10.20 -3.13 10.45
N TRP A 66 -10.80 -2.88 9.28
CA TRP A 66 -10.04 -2.60 8.06
C TRP A 66 -9.28 -1.27 8.18
N GLU A 67 -9.94 -0.23 8.68
CA GLU A 67 -9.31 1.08 8.96
C GLU A 67 -8.13 0.93 9.94
N ALA A 68 -8.29 0.15 11.01
CA ALA A 68 -7.22 -0.10 11.97
C ALA A 68 -6.03 -0.88 11.37
N ALA A 69 -6.28 -1.85 10.49
CA ALA A 69 -5.23 -2.58 9.78
C ALA A 69 -4.47 -1.63 8.83
N TYR A 70 -5.21 -0.81 8.09
CA TYR A 70 -4.68 0.24 7.22
C TYR A 70 -3.83 1.26 8.00
N ALA A 71 -4.32 1.76 9.13
CA ALA A 71 -3.62 2.74 9.96
C ALA A 71 -2.28 2.22 10.47
N ARG A 72 -2.20 0.93 10.84
CA ARG A 72 -0.93 0.28 11.24
C ARG A 72 0.09 0.27 10.09
N ILE A 73 -0.37 -0.03 8.87
CA ILE A 73 0.50 0.00 7.68
C ILE A 73 1.02 1.42 7.45
N ALA A 74 0.13 2.42 7.50
CA ALA A 74 0.49 3.82 7.28
C ALA A 74 1.40 4.41 8.39
N ASP A 75 1.31 3.92 9.63
CA ASP A 75 2.18 4.34 10.74
C ASP A 75 3.59 3.73 10.63
N GLU A 76 3.69 2.48 10.21
CA GLU A 76 4.98 1.78 10.13
C GLU A 76 5.74 2.02 8.83
N MET A 77 5.06 2.50 7.77
CA MET A 77 5.61 2.53 6.42
C MET A 77 5.49 3.86 5.72
N GLU A 78 6.42 4.08 4.79
CA GLU A 78 6.42 5.22 3.89
C GLU A 78 6.36 4.74 2.44
N LEU A 79 5.46 5.31 1.66
CA LEU A 79 5.47 5.14 0.20
C LEU A 79 6.22 6.30 -0.45
N VAL A 80 7.22 5.99 -1.28
CA VAL A 80 8.09 6.97 -1.93
C VAL A 80 7.82 6.98 -3.43
N ALA A 81 7.52 8.16 -3.95
CA ALA A 81 7.27 8.41 -5.36
C ALA A 81 8.56 8.23 -6.21
N PRO A 82 8.44 8.06 -7.54
CA PRO A 82 9.60 7.88 -8.43
C PRO A 82 10.62 9.03 -8.38
N ASP A 83 10.16 10.24 -8.03
CA ASP A 83 11.01 11.42 -7.83
C ASP A 83 11.82 11.40 -6.52
N GLY A 84 11.63 10.38 -5.68
CA GLY A 84 12.33 10.17 -4.42
C GLY A 84 11.65 10.80 -3.20
N ARG A 85 10.47 11.43 -3.34
CA ARG A 85 9.76 12.06 -2.21
C ARG A 85 8.77 11.10 -1.55
N PRO A 86 8.74 11.00 -0.22
CA PRO A 86 7.67 10.29 0.48
C PRO A 86 6.34 11.03 0.30
N VAL A 87 5.25 10.29 0.08
CA VAL A 87 3.89 10.85 0.05
C VAL A 87 3.34 10.98 1.46
N ALA A 88 2.38 11.88 1.66
CA ALA A 88 1.84 12.16 2.99
C ALA A 88 0.86 11.07 3.45
N GLY A 89 0.10 10.49 2.53
CA GLY A 89 -0.79 9.37 2.78
C GLY A 89 -0.88 8.46 1.56
N PHE A 90 -1.05 7.17 1.79
CA PHE A 90 -1.20 6.20 0.71
C PHE A 90 -2.07 5.05 1.18
N LEU A 91 -2.82 4.47 0.24
CA LEU A 91 -3.48 3.19 0.40
C LEU A 91 -2.87 2.24 -0.60
N LEU A 92 -2.32 1.12 -0.12
CA LEU A 92 -1.60 0.13 -0.91
C LEU A 92 -2.12 -1.25 -0.57
N HIS A 93 -2.56 -1.95 -1.60
CA HIS A 93 -2.96 -3.34 -1.53
C HIS A 93 -1.96 -4.20 -2.30
N ILE A 94 -1.63 -5.36 -1.75
CA ILE A 94 -0.68 -6.31 -2.35
C ILE A 94 -1.31 -7.70 -2.37
N SER A 95 -1.47 -8.26 -3.57
CA SER A 95 -1.93 -9.62 -3.79
C SER A 95 -0.88 -10.40 -4.59
N GLY A 96 -0.02 -11.12 -3.86
CA GLY A 96 1.12 -11.81 -4.46
C GLY A 96 2.04 -10.84 -5.21
N PRO A 97 2.24 -10.98 -6.54
CA PRO A 97 3.06 -10.08 -7.34
C PRO A 97 2.31 -8.83 -7.84
N ASP A 98 1.01 -8.72 -7.61
CA ASP A 98 0.17 -7.62 -8.08
C ASP A 98 -0.02 -6.61 -6.95
N ALA A 99 0.04 -5.32 -7.29
CA ALA A 99 -0.25 -4.24 -6.35
C ALA A 99 -1.02 -3.12 -7.02
N TRP A 100 -1.94 -2.55 -6.26
CA TRP A 100 -2.68 -1.35 -6.64
C TRP A 100 -2.70 -0.39 -5.46
N PHE A 101 -2.57 0.89 -5.78
CA PHE A 101 -2.45 1.90 -4.75
C PHE A 101 -2.95 3.25 -5.23
N ARG A 102 -3.30 4.08 -4.25
CA ARG A 102 -3.51 5.51 -4.42
C ARG A 102 -2.69 6.25 -3.38
N TRP A 103 -2.38 7.51 -3.66
CA TRP A 103 -1.62 8.35 -2.76
C TRP A 103 -2.24 9.74 -2.69
N SER A 104 -1.82 10.49 -1.68
CA SER A 104 -2.30 11.82 -1.38
C SER A 104 -1.15 12.70 -0.86
N ASP A 105 -1.15 13.97 -1.28
CA ASP A 105 -0.28 15.00 -0.70
C ASP A 105 -0.76 15.50 0.66
N VAL A 106 -2.01 15.15 1.04
CA VAL A 106 -2.49 15.31 2.41
C VAL A 106 -2.38 13.97 3.14
N PRO A 107 -1.92 13.97 4.41
CA PRO A 107 -1.91 12.75 5.20
C PRO A 107 -3.31 12.18 5.28
N SER A 108 -3.40 10.85 5.36
CA SER A 108 -4.62 10.17 5.74
C SER A 108 -4.88 10.47 7.20
N THR A 109 -5.40 11.67 7.49
CA THR A 109 -5.91 12.01 8.82
C THR A 109 -7.17 11.21 9.03
N GLU A 110 -7.07 10.18 9.86
CA GLU A 110 -8.20 9.74 10.68
C GLU A 110 -8.19 10.59 11.94
N GLY A 111 -9.34 11.18 12.27
CA GLY A 111 -9.58 11.96 13.47
C GLY A 111 -10.60 11.26 14.34
#